data_AF-A0AAN0JNV0-F1
#
_entry.id   AF-A0AAN0JNV0-F1
#
_cell.length_a   1.000
_cell.length_b   1.000
_cell.length_c   1.000
_cell.angle_alpha   90.00
_cell.angle_beta   90.00
_cell.angle_gamma   90.00
#
_symmetry.space_group_name_H-M   'P 1'
#
loop_
_entity.id
_entity.type
_entity.pdbx_description
1 polymer ?
#
loop_
_entity_poly.entity_id
_entity_poly.type
_entity_poly.pdbx_seq_one_letter_code
_entity_poly.pdbx_strand_id
1 'polypeptide(L)'
;MADSKEAENQNFQEMEIDYDGNQQEFDVQRKIHNIAYVPLEKFQWLIVVGLLVILVALNIILLAIGSATLNEVNDTPTASPTTDTLMSDPQYSNIVEMINETKMMQAWLNQHFNRSMAFNANQFLELFQALQDLSDQATSQTAYAVNNSEVLNDIRELTSQQLISIIGSLTTVEGTTTETAGSVNDILIGVDQILNILNASQLLNSLQTLTCLDVYNAQPNSPSGYYHINSENVYCNMDNLCGQGGGWTRLAYLNMEDGAVNCPTGFKYYQTGGVRACGRQSNQIGCTGTSFTPTHLSYSKVCGKVIGYQYGSTEGVLGSNGNINSHYLDGISITYGSPRNHIWTLISGLRQNNIDGGFYNCPCSQGSVQTVPGFIGDNYYCESGNPHFGIFNQLFTDDPLWDGEGCSTLETNCCTNKTLPWFYRDFGNVSITDPIELRICGNQNDLEDSPVGLYEIYVK
;
A
#
# COMPACT_ATOMS: atom_id res chain seq x y z
N MET A 1 57.40 46.25 5.58
CA MET A 1 58.47 45.29 5.93
C MET A 1 58.11 44.79 7.32
N ALA A 2 57.31 43.72 7.41
CA ALA A 2 57.77 42.33 7.58
C ALA A 2 58.56 42.21 8.89
N ASP A 3 58.14 41.47 9.92
CA ASP A 3 57.50 40.15 9.93
C ASP A 3 56.54 39.95 11.10
N SER A 4 55.55 39.10 10.86
CA SER A 4 54.73 38.41 11.86
C SER A 4 55.35 37.04 12.19
N LYS A 5 55.09 36.52 13.40
CA LYS A 5 54.51 35.19 13.65
C LYS A 5 54.67 34.82 15.12
N GLU A 6 53.52 34.60 15.77
CA GLU A 6 53.39 34.06 17.11
C GLU A 6 52.72 32.68 16.96
N ALA A 7 53.42 31.66 17.49
CA ALA A 7 52.99 30.31 17.84
C ALA A 7 51.94 29.59 16.98
N GLU A 8 52.40 28.72 16.07
CA GLU A 8 51.59 27.66 15.44
C GLU A 8 52.04 26.30 16.00
N ASN A 9 51.05 25.53 16.43
CA ASN A 9 51.14 24.26 17.15
C ASN A 9 51.77 23.16 16.27
N GLN A 10 52.88 22.59 16.74
CA GLN A 10 53.56 21.46 16.13
C GLN A 10 52.85 20.15 16.52
N ASN A 11 52.27 19.47 15.54
CA ASN A 11 52.40 18.03 15.28
C ASN A 11 51.21 17.53 14.45
N PHE A 12 51.36 17.66 13.14
CA PHE A 12 50.66 16.83 12.18
C PHE A 12 51.76 16.10 11.40
N GLN A 13 52.04 14.85 11.77
CA GLN A 13 52.58 13.86 10.85
C GLN A 13 52.31 12.46 11.40
N GLU A 14 51.53 11.73 10.60
CA GLU A 14 51.64 10.30 10.32
C GLU A 14 51.41 9.32 11.48
N MET A 15 50.17 8.85 11.54
CA MET A 15 49.93 7.42 11.75
C MET A 15 49.09 6.93 10.57
N GLU A 16 49.77 6.37 9.57
CA GLU A 16 49.19 5.39 8.66
C GLU A 16 48.57 4.30 9.52
N ILE A 17 47.24 4.21 9.51
CA ILE A 17 46.58 2.96 9.86
C ILE A 17 46.53 2.17 8.57
N ASP A 18 47.40 1.18 8.53
CA ASP A 18 47.47 0.11 7.54
C ASP A 18 46.06 -0.48 7.38
N TYR A 19 45.40 -0.12 6.27
CA TYR A 19 44.15 -0.72 5.85
C TYR A 19 44.50 -2.07 5.24
N ASP A 20 44.73 -3.08 6.08
CA ASP A 20 44.77 -4.46 5.64
C ASP A 20 43.35 -4.83 5.21
N GLY A 21 43.16 -4.82 3.89
CA GLY A 21 41.94 -5.22 3.25
C GLY A 21 41.64 -6.68 3.57
N ASN A 22 40.75 -6.89 4.53
CA ASN A 22 39.93 -8.08 4.55
C ASN A 22 38.47 -7.66 4.40
N GLN A 23 38.02 -7.64 3.14
CA GLN A 23 36.61 -7.66 2.80
C GLN A 23 35.97 -8.91 3.43
N GLN A 24 35.49 -8.79 4.67
CA GLN A 24 34.31 -9.54 5.09
C GLN A 24 33.08 -8.75 4.65
N GLU A 25 32.97 -8.62 3.33
CA GLU A 25 31.68 -8.49 2.68
C GLU A 25 30.84 -9.67 3.15
N PHE A 26 29.69 -9.36 3.73
CA PHE A 26 28.69 -10.28 4.29
C PHE A 26 28.61 -11.61 3.50
N ASP A 27 29.32 -12.64 3.99
CA ASP A 27 29.37 -14.01 3.45
C ASP A 27 28.06 -14.79 3.75
N VAL A 28 26.95 -14.07 3.88
CA VAL A 28 25.59 -14.62 4.02
C VAL A 28 25.06 -15.04 2.65
N GLN A 29 25.32 -14.24 1.61
CA GLN A 29 24.92 -14.55 0.22
C GLN A 29 25.57 -15.85 -0.30
N ARG A 30 26.85 -16.09 0.01
CA ARG A 30 27.59 -17.29 -0.44
C ARG A 30 27.19 -18.55 0.32
N LYS A 31 26.83 -18.43 1.61
CA LYS A 31 26.32 -19.57 2.41
C LYS A 31 24.87 -19.92 2.07
N ILE A 32 24.03 -18.94 1.72
CA ILE A 32 22.65 -19.19 1.24
C ILE A 32 22.68 -19.92 -0.12
N HIS A 33 23.61 -19.56 -1.02
CA HIS A 33 23.72 -20.21 -2.33
C HIS A 33 24.08 -21.71 -2.27
N ASN A 34 24.77 -22.15 -1.20
CA ASN A 34 25.19 -23.56 -1.04
C ASN A 34 24.17 -24.45 -0.34
N ILE A 35 23.11 -23.89 0.27
CA ILE A 35 22.09 -24.67 0.99
C ILE A 35 20.82 -24.84 0.16
N ALA A 36 20.60 -24.00 -0.86
CA ALA A 36 19.47 -24.07 -1.79
C ALA A 36 19.88 -24.57 -3.18
N TYR A 37 20.52 -25.75 -3.29
CA TYR A 37 20.63 -26.42 -4.60
C TYR A 37 20.69 -27.95 -4.44
N VAL A 38 19.55 -28.54 -4.08
CA VAL A 38 19.28 -29.93 -4.48
C VAL A 38 18.71 -29.84 -5.91
N PRO A 39 19.36 -30.42 -6.95
CA PRO A 39 18.94 -30.20 -8.32
C PRO A 39 17.64 -30.97 -8.60
N LEU A 40 16.51 -30.30 -8.40
CA LEU A 40 15.17 -30.75 -8.80
C LEU A 40 14.91 -30.53 -10.30
N GLU A 41 15.90 -30.09 -11.08
CA GLU A 41 15.73 -29.78 -12.50
C GLU A 41 15.54 -31.03 -13.38
N LYS A 42 16.16 -32.17 -13.02
CA LYS A 42 16.15 -33.34 -13.92
C LYS A 42 14.81 -34.08 -13.96
N PHE A 43 14.05 -34.07 -12.88
CA PHE A 43 12.78 -34.82 -12.81
C PHE A 43 11.62 -34.06 -13.47
N GLN A 44 11.59 -32.73 -13.34
CA GLN A 44 10.57 -31.89 -13.99
C GLN A 44 10.76 -31.83 -15.51
N TRP A 45 12.01 -31.73 -16.00
CA TRP A 45 12.29 -31.79 -17.43
C TRP A 45 11.85 -33.11 -18.07
N LEU A 46 12.01 -34.25 -17.40
CA LEU A 46 11.57 -35.55 -17.92
C LEU A 46 10.04 -35.64 -18.04
N ILE A 47 9.30 -35.06 -17.09
CA ILE A 47 7.83 -35.02 -17.13
C ILE A 47 7.35 -34.09 -18.25
N VAL A 48 7.94 -32.90 -18.37
CA VAL A 48 7.59 -31.92 -19.42
C VAL A 48 7.91 -32.46 -20.81
N VAL A 49 9.09 -33.04 -21.01
CA VAL A 49 9.49 -33.68 -22.28
C VAL A 49 8.59 -34.90 -22.57
N GLY A 50 8.25 -35.70 -21.55
CA GLY A 50 7.32 -36.82 -21.70
C GLY A 50 5.92 -36.38 -22.18
N LEU A 51 5.38 -35.31 -21.59
CA LEU A 51 4.08 -34.74 -22.00
C LEU A 51 4.15 -34.14 -23.41
N LEU A 52 5.26 -33.50 -23.79
CA LEU A 52 5.46 -32.95 -25.13
C LEU A 52 5.49 -34.05 -26.20
N VAL A 53 6.18 -35.17 -25.90
CA VAL A 53 6.24 -36.34 -26.80
C VAL A 53 4.87 -36.97 -26.98
N ILE A 54 4.07 -37.09 -25.92
CA ILE A 54 2.70 -37.62 -25.99
C ILE A 54 1.80 -36.71 -26.83
N LEU A 55 1.91 -35.38 -26.66
CA LEU A 55 1.17 -34.40 -27.47
C LEU A 55 1.53 -34.48 -28.96
N VAL A 56 2.82 -34.61 -29.29
CA VAL A 56 3.27 -34.77 -30.68
C VAL A 56 2.76 -36.09 -31.27
N ALA A 57 2.81 -37.19 -30.52
CA ALA A 57 2.29 -38.49 -30.97
C ALA A 57 0.78 -38.43 -31.25
N LEU A 58 0.00 -37.77 -30.39
CA LEU A 58 -1.44 -37.58 -30.59
C LEU A 58 -1.74 -36.75 -31.85
N ASN A 59 -0.97 -35.69 -32.10
CA ASN A 59 -1.12 -34.87 -33.32
C ASN A 59 -0.78 -35.65 -34.60
N ILE A 60 0.23 -36.52 -34.56
CA ILE A 60 0.58 -37.40 -35.70
C ILE A 60 -0.54 -38.42 -35.96
N ILE A 61 -1.14 -38.98 -34.91
CA ILE A 61 -2.28 -39.91 -35.05
C ILE A 61 -3.49 -39.18 -35.66
N LEU A 62 -3.79 -37.96 -35.22
CA LEU A 62 -4.84 -37.12 -35.79
C LEU A 62 -4.60 -36.79 -37.28
N LEU A 63 -3.35 -36.48 -37.66
CA LEU A 63 -2.95 -36.28 -39.05
C LEU A 63 -3.08 -37.55 -39.89
N ALA A 64 -2.72 -38.72 -39.33
CA ALA A 64 -2.84 -40.01 -40.01
C ALA A 64 -4.31 -40.39 -40.26
N ILE A 65 -5.21 -40.15 -39.28
CA ILE A 65 -6.65 -40.35 -39.44
C ILE A 65 -7.21 -39.40 -40.50
N GLY A 66 -6.78 -38.12 -40.51
CA GLY A 66 -7.17 -37.16 -41.55
C GLY A 66 -6.64 -37.50 -42.95
N SER A 67 -5.50 -38.18 -43.04
CA SER A 67 -4.92 -38.64 -44.32
C SER A 67 -5.66 -39.87 -44.86
N ALA A 68 -6.10 -40.77 -43.98
CA ALA A 68 -6.86 -41.96 -44.35
C ALA A 68 -8.26 -41.61 -44.89
N THR A 69 -8.92 -40.60 -44.30
CA THR A 69 -10.23 -40.12 -44.77
C THR A 69 -10.16 -39.34 -46.09
N LEU A 70 -9.01 -38.73 -46.42
CA LEU A 70 -8.77 -38.09 -47.73
C LEU A 70 -8.49 -39.09 -48.86
N ASN A 71 -7.88 -40.24 -48.57
CA ASN A 71 -7.62 -41.28 -49.57
C ASN A 71 -8.91 -42.04 -49.97
N GLU A 72 -9.88 -42.23 -49.08
CA GLU A 72 -11.18 -42.82 -49.44
C GLU A 72 -12.03 -41.91 -50.35
N VAL A 73 -11.76 -40.60 -50.39
CA VAL A 73 -12.45 -39.64 -51.27
C VAL A 73 -11.82 -39.57 -52.67
N ASN A 74 -10.55 -39.95 -52.82
CA ASN A 74 -9.82 -39.85 -54.09
C ASN A 74 -9.92 -41.09 -55.00
N ASP A 75 -10.50 -42.21 -54.55
CA ASP A 75 -10.58 -43.47 -55.29
C ASP A 75 -11.90 -43.65 -56.10
N THR A 76 -12.57 -42.56 -56.48
CA THR A 76 -13.67 -42.61 -57.47
C THR A 76 -13.17 -42.19 -58.86
N PRO A 77 -13.50 -42.93 -59.95
CA PRO A 77 -12.83 -42.74 -61.23
C PRO A 77 -13.26 -41.47 -61.96
N THR A 78 -12.28 -40.89 -62.65
CA THR A 78 -12.37 -39.74 -63.56
C THR A 78 -13.36 -39.92 -64.71
N ALA A 79 -14.29 -38.96 -64.87
CA ALA A 79 -14.95 -38.66 -66.14
C ALA A 79 -14.99 -37.13 -66.37
N SER A 80 -14.59 -36.72 -67.58
CA SER A 80 -14.38 -35.34 -68.04
C SER A 80 -15.69 -34.62 -68.47
N PRO A 81 -15.66 -33.30 -68.74
CA PRO A 81 -16.66 -32.36 -68.28
C PRO A 81 -17.78 -32.09 -69.30
N THR A 82 -19.02 -32.05 -68.83
CA THR A 82 -20.06 -31.26 -69.48
C THR A 82 -20.92 -30.56 -68.44
N THR A 83 -21.09 -29.27 -68.69
CA THR A 83 -21.84 -28.27 -67.97
C THR A 83 -23.31 -28.65 -67.72
N ASP A 84 -23.81 -28.07 -66.63
CA ASP A 84 -25.20 -27.93 -66.17
C ASP A 84 -25.84 -29.08 -65.39
N THR A 85 -26.44 -28.67 -64.26
CA THR A 85 -27.28 -29.41 -63.29
C THR A 85 -26.58 -30.21 -62.18
N LEU A 86 -26.11 -29.51 -61.13
CA LEU A 86 -25.97 -30.07 -59.77
C LEU A 86 -26.22 -28.96 -58.71
N MET A 87 -27.40 -28.33 -58.79
CA MET A 87 -27.99 -27.59 -57.67
C MET A 87 -29.37 -28.18 -57.35
N SER A 88 -29.43 -29.49 -57.09
CA SER A 88 -30.57 -30.13 -56.45
C SER A 88 -30.29 -31.60 -56.11
N ASP A 89 -29.05 -31.93 -55.71
CA ASP A 89 -28.80 -33.24 -55.10
C ASP A 89 -28.92 -33.09 -53.58
N PRO A 90 -29.92 -33.70 -52.91
CA PRO A 90 -30.06 -33.63 -51.47
C PRO A 90 -28.81 -34.14 -50.73
N GLN A 91 -27.97 -34.94 -51.38
CA GLN A 91 -26.72 -35.41 -50.81
C GLN A 91 -25.68 -34.27 -50.64
N TYR A 92 -25.63 -33.31 -51.59
CA TYR A 92 -24.67 -32.19 -51.54
C TYR A 92 -25.07 -31.12 -50.51
N SER A 93 -26.38 -30.86 -50.35
CA SER A 93 -26.92 -29.98 -49.31
C SER A 93 -26.56 -30.49 -47.91
N ASN A 94 -26.76 -31.80 -47.67
CA ASN A 94 -26.46 -32.43 -46.39
C ASN A 94 -24.96 -32.40 -46.07
N ILE A 95 -24.09 -32.56 -47.08
CA ILE A 95 -22.64 -32.48 -46.89
C ILE A 95 -22.21 -31.06 -46.49
N VAL A 96 -22.76 -30.03 -47.14
CA VAL A 96 -22.44 -28.63 -46.82
C VAL A 96 -22.92 -28.25 -45.42
N GLU A 97 -24.11 -28.72 -45.01
CA GLU A 97 -24.64 -28.53 -43.67
C GLU A 97 -23.76 -29.20 -42.60
N MET A 98 -23.36 -30.46 -42.85
CA MET A 98 -22.49 -31.22 -41.96
C MET A 98 -21.09 -30.59 -41.83
N ILE A 99 -20.55 -29.98 -42.90
CA ILE A 99 -19.29 -29.22 -42.86
C ILE A 99 -19.43 -27.97 -41.99
N ASN A 100 -20.55 -27.26 -42.07
CA ASN A 100 -20.79 -26.07 -41.26
C ASN A 100 -20.97 -26.41 -39.77
N GLU A 101 -21.69 -27.48 -39.45
CA GLU A 101 -21.81 -27.99 -38.08
C GLU A 101 -20.43 -28.39 -37.51
N THR A 102 -19.60 -29.04 -38.32
CA THR A 102 -18.24 -29.44 -37.91
C THR A 102 -17.35 -28.21 -37.63
N LYS A 103 -17.44 -27.16 -38.46
CA LYS A 103 -16.71 -25.90 -38.23
C LYS A 103 -17.15 -25.18 -36.96
N MET A 104 -18.47 -25.14 -36.69
CA MET A 104 -19.00 -24.55 -35.47
C MET A 104 -18.56 -25.32 -34.22
N MET A 105 -18.59 -26.65 -34.29
CA MET A 105 -18.12 -27.53 -33.22
C MET A 105 -16.62 -27.39 -32.97
N GLN A 106 -15.81 -27.22 -34.02
CA GLN A 106 -14.37 -26.96 -33.89
C GLN A 106 -14.07 -25.58 -33.28
N ALA A 107 -14.84 -24.54 -33.65
CA ALA A 107 -14.73 -23.22 -33.04
C ALA A 107 -15.11 -23.25 -31.54
N TRP A 108 -16.18 -23.98 -31.20
CA TRP A 108 -16.61 -24.17 -29.81
C TRP A 108 -15.57 -24.92 -28.99
N LEU A 109 -15.02 -26.02 -29.51
CA LEU A 109 -13.94 -26.78 -28.88
C LEU A 109 -12.71 -25.90 -28.63
N ASN A 110 -12.28 -25.14 -29.64
CA ASN A 110 -11.14 -24.22 -29.50
C ASN A 110 -11.40 -23.15 -28.42
N GLN A 111 -12.59 -22.58 -28.38
CA GLN A 111 -12.95 -21.60 -27.35
C GLN A 111 -12.95 -22.23 -25.94
N HIS A 112 -13.48 -23.45 -25.81
CA HIS A 112 -13.58 -24.14 -24.53
C HIS A 112 -12.20 -24.61 -24.04
N PHE A 113 -11.34 -25.10 -24.93
CA PHE A 113 -9.95 -25.44 -24.63
C PHE A 113 -9.15 -24.21 -24.21
N ASN A 114 -9.30 -23.08 -24.92
CA ASN A 114 -8.63 -21.82 -24.55
C ASN A 114 -9.10 -21.29 -23.20
N ARG A 115 -10.40 -21.35 -22.89
CA ARG A 115 -10.92 -20.99 -21.56
C ARG A 115 -10.40 -21.91 -20.46
N SER A 116 -10.35 -23.22 -20.70
CA SER A 116 -9.84 -24.19 -19.73
C SER A 116 -8.34 -24.02 -19.48
N MET A 117 -7.54 -23.77 -20.53
CA MET A 117 -6.13 -23.43 -20.40
C MET A 117 -5.92 -22.10 -19.67
N ALA A 118 -6.71 -21.06 -19.96
CA ALA A 118 -6.62 -19.78 -19.25
C ALA A 118 -6.99 -19.90 -17.77
N PHE A 119 -8.04 -20.68 -17.44
CA PHE A 119 -8.43 -20.97 -16.07
C PHE A 119 -7.32 -21.71 -15.31
N ASN A 120 -6.74 -22.75 -15.93
CA ASN A 120 -5.63 -23.48 -15.33
C ASN A 120 -4.36 -22.62 -15.21
N ALA A 121 -4.07 -21.75 -16.19
CA ALA A 121 -2.93 -20.84 -16.14
C ALA A 121 -3.05 -19.83 -14.98
N ASN A 122 -4.26 -19.29 -14.75
CA ASN A 122 -4.52 -18.40 -13.62
C ASN A 122 -4.36 -19.14 -12.28
N GLN A 123 -4.91 -20.35 -12.15
CA GLN A 123 -4.73 -21.18 -10.95
C GLN A 123 -3.25 -21.55 -10.70
N PHE A 124 -2.48 -21.80 -11.76
CA PHE A 124 -1.03 -22.05 -11.66
C PHE A 124 -0.27 -20.79 -11.27
N LEU A 125 -0.67 -19.61 -11.76
CA LEU A 125 -0.07 -18.33 -11.39
C LEU A 125 -0.34 -17.99 -9.92
N GLU A 126 -1.59 -18.19 -9.46
CA GLU A 126 -1.98 -18.03 -8.06
C GLU A 126 -1.21 -19.00 -7.14
N LEU A 127 -1.08 -20.26 -7.56
CA LEU A 127 -0.28 -21.25 -6.81
C LEU A 127 1.20 -20.88 -6.79
N PHE A 128 1.74 -20.35 -7.90
CA PHE A 128 3.13 -19.91 -7.98
C PHE A 128 3.39 -18.70 -7.07
N GLN A 129 2.49 -17.71 -7.06
CA GLN A 129 2.55 -16.58 -6.14
C GLN A 129 2.44 -17.03 -4.68
N ALA A 130 1.49 -17.92 -4.36
CA ALA A 130 1.38 -18.46 -3.02
C ALA A 130 2.65 -19.22 -2.56
N LEU A 131 3.33 -19.92 -3.47
CA LEU A 131 4.60 -20.59 -3.19
C LEU A 131 5.77 -19.61 -3.03
N GLN A 132 5.79 -18.52 -3.79
CA GLN A 132 6.76 -17.43 -3.62
C GLN A 132 6.56 -16.72 -2.27
N ASP A 133 5.32 -16.37 -1.93
CA ASP A 133 4.97 -15.75 -0.65
C ASP A 133 5.37 -16.66 0.53
N LEU A 134 5.14 -17.97 0.42
CA LEU A 134 5.54 -18.95 1.44
C LEU A 134 7.08 -19.06 1.56
N SER A 135 7.79 -18.99 0.44
CA SER A 135 9.25 -19.00 0.38
C SER A 135 9.83 -17.72 1.01
N ASP A 136 9.24 -16.57 0.72
CA ASP A 136 9.64 -15.28 1.29
C ASP A 136 9.33 -15.21 2.79
N GLN A 137 8.18 -15.76 3.21
CA GLN A 137 7.82 -15.92 4.61
C GLN A 137 8.80 -16.84 5.35
N ALA A 138 9.18 -17.99 4.76
CA ALA A 138 10.14 -18.91 5.34
C ALA A 138 11.54 -18.28 5.44
N THR A 139 11.95 -17.52 4.42
CA THR A 139 13.23 -16.81 4.39
C THR A 139 13.26 -15.70 5.44
N SER A 140 12.18 -14.92 5.57
CA SER A 140 12.01 -13.88 6.58
C SER A 140 11.99 -14.46 8.00
N GLN A 141 11.25 -15.54 8.24
CA GLN A 141 11.27 -16.23 9.54
C GLN A 141 12.64 -16.81 9.88
N THR A 142 13.36 -17.34 8.90
CA THR A 142 14.72 -17.87 9.11
C THR A 142 15.70 -16.73 9.39
N ALA A 143 15.61 -15.61 8.66
CA ALA A 143 16.41 -14.42 8.92
C ALA A 143 16.12 -13.82 10.30
N TYR A 144 14.86 -13.77 10.71
CA TYR A 144 14.45 -13.32 12.05
C TYR A 144 14.95 -14.27 13.15
N ALA A 145 14.83 -15.59 12.95
CA ALA A 145 15.33 -16.58 13.91
C ALA A 145 16.87 -16.56 14.02
N VAL A 146 17.58 -16.37 12.91
CA VAL A 146 19.04 -16.22 12.89
C VAL A 146 19.46 -14.91 13.54
N ASN A 147 18.81 -13.79 13.19
CA ASN A 147 19.08 -12.49 13.80
C ASN A 147 18.80 -12.50 15.31
N ASN A 148 17.69 -13.11 15.75
CA ASN A 148 17.42 -13.28 17.18
C ASN A 148 18.45 -14.21 17.84
N SER A 149 18.89 -15.26 17.16
CA SER A 149 19.95 -16.13 17.69
C SER A 149 21.30 -15.40 17.79
N GLU A 150 21.62 -14.52 16.84
CA GLU A 150 22.83 -13.72 16.81
C GLU A 150 22.77 -12.66 17.91
N VAL A 151 21.68 -11.91 18.01
CA VAL A 151 21.43 -10.96 19.11
C VAL A 151 21.45 -11.66 20.46
N LEU A 152 20.87 -12.86 20.61
CA LEU A 152 20.94 -13.64 21.85
C LEU A 152 22.36 -14.10 22.17
N ASN A 153 23.14 -14.46 21.16
CA ASN A 153 24.55 -14.82 21.34
C ASN A 153 25.41 -13.60 21.69
N ASP A 154 25.17 -12.47 21.05
CA ASP A 154 25.84 -11.20 21.35
C ASP A 154 25.49 -10.74 22.77
N ILE A 155 24.22 -10.78 23.16
CA ILE A 155 23.79 -10.51 24.54
C ILE A 155 24.48 -11.48 25.50
N ARG A 156 24.58 -12.76 25.16
CA ARG A 156 25.26 -13.76 26.00
C ARG A 156 26.76 -13.49 26.12
N GLU A 157 27.43 -13.09 25.05
CA GLU A 157 28.85 -12.74 25.08
C GLU A 157 29.08 -11.43 25.84
N LEU A 158 28.27 -10.39 25.58
CA LEU A 158 28.35 -9.10 26.27
C LEU A 158 28.14 -9.29 27.78
N THR A 159 27.09 -10.04 28.17
CA THR A 159 26.81 -10.32 29.59
C THR A 159 27.90 -11.17 30.23
N SER A 160 28.49 -12.12 29.51
CA SER A 160 29.61 -12.92 30.02
C SER A 160 30.86 -12.06 30.22
N GLN A 161 31.20 -11.18 29.27
CA GLN A 161 32.34 -10.27 29.36
C GLN A 161 32.15 -9.23 30.47
N GLN A 162 30.96 -8.65 30.58
CA GLN A 162 30.62 -7.70 31.65
C GLN A 162 30.66 -8.36 33.04
N LEU A 163 30.16 -9.60 33.17
CA LEU A 163 30.23 -10.34 34.44
C LEU A 163 31.68 -10.62 34.84
N ILE A 164 32.54 -10.98 33.88
CA ILE A 164 33.99 -11.15 34.10
C ILE A 164 34.64 -9.83 34.56
N SER A 165 34.28 -8.72 33.93
CA SER A 165 34.79 -7.39 34.32
C SER A 165 34.35 -7.00 35.72
N ILE A 166 33.08 -7.24 36.08
CA ILE A 166 32.53 -6.96 37.42
C ILE A 166 33.21 -7.84 38.47
N ILE A 167 33.36 -9.14 38.21
CA ILE A 167 34.07 -10.08 39.09
C ILE A 167 35.52 -9.63 39.27
N GLY A 168 36.21 -9.24 38.18
CA GLY A 168 37.55 -8.67 38.23
C GLY A 168 37.62 -7.49 39.18
N SER A 169 36.79 -6.47 38.97
CA SER A 169 36.74 -5.27 39.83
C SER A 169 36.39 -5.58 41.30
N LEU A 170 35.47 -6.52 41.56
CA LEU A 170 35.13 -6.98 42.91
C LEU A 170 36.31 -7.69 43.60
N THR A 171 37.07 -8.50 42.87
CA THR A 171 38.27 -9.16 43.40
C THR A 171 39.40 -8.17 43.70
N THR A 172 39.50 -7.07 42.95
CA THR A 172 40.44 -5.98 43.25
C THR A 172 40.02 -5.18 44.49
N VAL A 173 38.72 -4.98 44.69
CA VAL A 173 38.13 -4.33 45.88
C VAL A 173 38.31 -5.18 47.14
N GLU A 174 38.19 -6.51 47.04
CA GLU A 174 38.51 -7.44 48.14
C GLU A 174 39.99 -7.38 48.53
N GLY A 175 40.87 -6.98 47.60
CA GLY A 175 42.32 -6.87 47.79
C GLY A 175 42.85 -5.51 48.27
N THR A 176 42.06 -4.42 48.24
CA THR A 176 42.55 -3.08 48.58
C THR A 176 41.54 -2.26 49.38
N THR A 177 41.88 -1.95 50.63
CA THR A 177 41.09 -1.11 51.54
C THR A 177 41.22 0.41 51.28
N THR A 178 41.82 0.87 50.16
CA THR A 178 42.03 2.30 49.91
C THR A 178 42.22 2.67 48.43
N GLU A 179 41.16 2.75 47.61
CA GLU A 179 41.03 3.69 46.46
C GLU A 179 39.67 3.54 45.75
N THR A 180 38.70 4.40 46.10
CA THR A 180 37.26 4.21 45.85
C THR A 180 36.64 5.02 44.70
N ALA A 181 37.43 5.73 43.87
CA ALA A 181 36.86 6.61 42.83
C ALA A 181 36.76 5.97 41.44
N GLY A 182 37.79 5.25 40.98
CA GLY A 182 37.83 4.64 39.63
C GLY A 182 36.87 3.47 39.48
N SER A 183 36.87 2.55 40.45
CA SER A 183 36.02 1.35 40.43
C SER A 183 34.52 1.66 40.50
N VAL A 184 34.13 2.81 41.06
CA VAL A 184 32.72 3.27 41.12
C VAL A 184 32.24 3.77 39.77
N ASN A 185 33.11 4.41 38.98
CA ASN A 185 32.78 4.89 37.64
C ASN A 185 32.50 3.73 36.68
N ASP A 186 33.30 2.67 36.73
CA ASP A 186 33.13 1.49 35.87
C ASP A 186 31.86 0.69 36.23
N ILE A 187 31.51 0.64 37.52
CA ILE A 187 30.22 0.08 37.98
C ILE A 187 29.05 0.92 37.44
N LEU A 188 29.16 2.26 37.46
CA LEU A 188 28.11 3.15 36.98
C LEU A 188 27.85 2.97 35.48
N ILE A 189 28.92 2.83 34.68
CA ILE A 189 28.82 2.54 33.24
C ILE A 189 28.17 1.17 33.00
N GLY A 190 28.54 0.15 33.79
CA GLY A 190 27.92 -1.17 33.74
C GLY A 190 26.42 -1.14 34.07
N VAL A 191 26.01 -0.35 35.07
CA VAL A 191 24.60 -0.18 35.46
C VAL A 191 23.79 0.51 34.36
N ASP A 192 24.34 1.52 33.70
CA ASP A 192 23.66 2.26 32.62
C ASP A 192 23.45 1.38 31.37
N GLN A 193 24.44 0.55 31.04
CA GLN A 193 24.33 -0.45 29.97
C GLN A 193 23.31 -1.54 30.30
N ILE A 194 23.26 -2.01 31.56
CA ILE A 194 22.25 -2.96 32.04
C ILE A 194 20.84 -2.37 31.98
N LEU A 195 20.67 -1.08 32.29
CA LEU A 195 19.39 -0.36 32.17
C LEU A 195 18.88 -0.35 30.72
N ASN A 196 19.76 -0.10 29.75
CA ASN A 196 19.40 -0.13 28.33
C ASN A 196 18.97 -1.53 27.87
N ILE A 197 19.67 -2.58 28.31
CA ILE A 197 19.32 -3.98 28.02
C ILE A 197 18.02 -4.39 28.72
N LEU A 198 17.79 -3.94 29.96
CA LEU A 198 16.54 -4.19 30.69
C LEU A 198 15.35 -3.51 30.01
N ASN A 199 15.50 -2.30 29.48
CA ASN A 199 14.46 -1.62 28.70
C ASN A 199 14.14 -2.37 27.41
N ALA A 200 15.16 -2.84 26.67
CA ALA A 200 14.97 -3.69 25.48
C ALA A 200 14.38 -5.08 25.82
N SER A 201 14.66 -5.61 27.01
CA SER A 201 14.12 -6.89 27.48
C SER A 201 12.72 -6.74 28.08
N GLN A 202 12.32 -5.57 28.58
CA GLN A 202 10.94 -5.30 29.00
C GLN A 202 9.99 -5.32 27.80
N LEU A 203 10.45 -4.89 26.61
CA LEU A 203 9.74 -5.08 25.34
C LEU A 203 9.53 -6.56 24.97
N LEU A 204 10.41 -7.46 25.43
CA LEU A 204 10.30 -8.92 25.21
C LEU A 204 9.50 -9.63 26.31
N ASN A 205 9.42 -9.06 27.52
CA ASN A 205 8.77 -9.65 28.69
C ASN A 205 7.28 -9.29 28.81
N SER A 206 6.81 -8.26 28.11
CA SER A 206 5.38 -8.08 27.90
C SER A 206 4.98 -8.81 26.62
N LEU A 207 3.95 -9.64 26.69
CA LEU A 207 3.17 -10.09 25.54
C LEU A 207 2.40 -8.89 24.91
N GLN A 208 3.03 -7.72 24.82
CA GLN A 208 2.47 -6.53 24.20
C GLN A 208 2.66 -6.63 22.70
N THR A 209 1.57 -6.35 22.01
CA THR A 209 1.57 -6.05 20.58
C THR A 209 2.52 -4.89 20.34
N LEU A 210 3.58 -5.13 19.57
CA LEU A 210 4.55 -4.11 19.18
C LEU A 210 3.85 -3.10 18.25
N THR A 211 4.20 -1.82 18.35
CA THR A 211 3.66 -0.77 17.48
C THR A 211 4.79 0.02 16.80
N CYS A 212 4.47 0.79 15.75
CA CYS A 212 5.43 1.71 15.15
C CYS A 212 5.97 2.73 16.18
N LEU A 213 5.17 3.09 17.19
CA LEU A 213 5.60 3.98 18.28
C LEU A 213 6.64 3.31 19.18
N ASP A 214 6.47 2.03 19.49
CA ASP A 214 7.45 1.28 20.28
C ASP A 214 8.79 1.16 19.52
N VAL A 215 8.73 0.89 18.22
CA VAL A 215 9.91 0.87 17.35
C VAL A 215 10.61 2.23 17.33
N TYR A 216 9.84 3.31 17.16
CA TYR A 216 10.39 4.68 17.16
C TYR A 216 11.03 5.04 18.52
N ASN A 217 10.43 4.65 19.63
CA ASN A 217 10.98 4.93 20.97
C ASN A 217 12.24 4.11 21.26
N ALA A 218 12.30 2.86 20.80
CA ALA A 218 13.46 1.99 20.96
C ALA A 218 14.63 2.39 20.05
N GLN A 219 14.33 2.77 18.80
CA GLN A 219 15.33 3.16 17.80
C GLN A 219 14.87 4.41 17.03
N PRO A 220 15.06 5.62 17.59
CA PRO A 220 14.58 6.88 17.00
C PRO A 220 15.18 7.24 15.64
N ASN A 221 16.32 6.64 15.29
CA ASN A 221 17.00 6.87 14.02
C ASN A 221 16.54 5.92 12.89
N SER A 222 15.54 5.08 13.14
CA SER A 222 15.03 4.16 12.12
C SER A 222 14.31 4.93 11.01
N PRO A 223 14.49 4.58 9.73
CA PRO A 223 13.86 5.30 8.63
C PRO A 223 12.37 4.95 8.47
N SER A 224 11.58 5.83 7.86
CA SER A 224 10.21 5.48 7.43
C SER A 224 10.21 4.33 6.42
N GLY A 225 9.26 3.39 6.56
CA GLY A 225 9.21 2.21 5.70
C GLY A 225 8.31 1.10 6.21
N TYR A 226 8.38 -0.06 5.57
CA TYR A 226 7.69 -1.26 6.02
C TYR A 226 8.49 -1.99 7.10
N TYR A 227 7.81 -2.32 8.19
CA TYR A 227 8.34 -3.08 9.32
C TYR A 227 7.52 -4.35 9.49
N HIS A 228 8.17 -5.42 9.92
CA HIS A 228 7.49 -6.66 10.27
C HIS A 228 7.15 -6.63 11.77
N ILE A 229 5.88 -6.34 12.09
CA ILE A 229 5.38 -6.12 13.45
C ILE A 229 4.18 -7.05 13.67
N ASN A 230 4.16 -7.80 14.77
CA ASN A 230 3.06 -8.72 15.12
C ASN A 230 2.70 -9.72 14.00
N SER A 231 3.69 -10.21 13.25
CA SER A 231 3.52 -11.08 12.07
C SER A 231 2.85 -10.42 10.86
N GLU A 232 2.73 -9.09 10.84
CA GLU A 232 2.18 -8.30 9.74
C GLU A 232 3.22 -7.33 9.17
N ASN A 233 3.11 -7.01 7.89
CA ASN A 233 3.90 -5.94 7.27
C ASN A 233 3.15 -4.61 7.44
N VAL A 234 3.67 -3.76 8.32
CA VAL A 234 3.06 -2.49 8.69
C VAL A 234 3.96 -1.36 8.19
N TYR A 235 3.38 -0.36 7.53
CA TYR A 235 4.14 0.83 7.18
C TYR A 235 4.19 1.79 8.37
N CYS A 236 5.41 2.08 8.82
CA CYS A 236 5.68 3.03 9.89
C CYS A 236 6.30 4.30 9.31
N ASN A 237 5.68 5.44 9.60
CA ASN A 237 6.31 6.74 9.37
C ASN A 237 7.08 7.16 10.63
N MET A 238 8.41 7.21 10.50
CA MET A 238 9.35 7.56 11.55
C MET A 238 9.76 9.03 11.52
N ASP A 239 9.33 9.77 10.50
CA ASP A 239 9.59 11.20 10.37
C ASP A 239 8.53 12.06 11.08
N ASN A 240 8.74 13.37 11.06
CA ASN A 240 7.73 14.31 11.56
C ASN A 240 6.47 14.25 10.68
N LEU A 241 5.32 14.05 11.32
CA LEU A 241 4.02 14.02 10.65
C LEU A 241 2.99 14.79 11.48
N CYS A 242 2.23 15.69 10.83
CA CYS A 242 1.29 16.59 11.50
C CYS A 242 1.92 17.41 12.66
N GLY A 243 3.21 17.78 12.55
CA GLY A 243 3.93 18.50 13.60
C GLY A 243 4.28 17.65 14.83
N GLN A 244 4.07 16.33 14.78
CA GLN A 244 4.43 15.39 15.83
C GLN A 244 5.61 14.52 15.38
N GLY A 245 6.46 14.09 16.32
CA GLY A 245 7.53 13.12 16.02
C GLY A 245 6.99 11.77 15.51
N GLY A 246 7.91 10.95 14.98
CA GLY A 246 7.63 9.69 14.30
C GLY A 246 6.99 8.58 15.14
N GLY A 247 6.92 7.38 14.56
CA GLY A 247 6.24 6.23 15.16
C GLY A 247 4.76 6.18 14.81
N TRP A 248 4.39 6.68 13.64
CA TRP A 248 3.04 6.67 13.12
C TRP A 248 2.76 5.39 12.33
N THR A 249 1.64 4.73 12.62
CA THR A 249 1.21 3.52 11.89
C THR A 249 0.29 3.90 10.74
N ARG A 250 0.63 3.56 9.49
CA ARG A 250 -0.27 3.81 8.35
C ARG A 250 -1.42 2.82 8.34
N LEU A 251 -2.64 3.33 8.44
CA LEU A 251 -3.88 2.56 8.48
C LEU A 251 -4.59 2.50 7.13
N ALA A 252 -4.47 3.56 6.32
CA ALA A 252 -5.09 3.64 5.00
C ALA A 252 -4.11 4.26 3.99
N TYR A 253 -4.09 3.72 2.78
CA TYR A 253 -3.32 4.23 1.66
C TYR A 253 -4.04 3.99 0.34
N LEU A 254 -4.11 5.03 -0.49
CA LEU A 254 -4.49 4.97 -1.90
C LEU A 254 -3.69 6.03 -2.63
N ASN A 255 -3.03 5.65 -3.72
CA ASN A 255 -2.43 6.59 -4.65
C ASN A 255 -2.75 6.16 -6.09
N MET A 256 -3.63 6.91 -6.75
CA MET A 256 -4.08 6.62 -8.11
C MET A 256 -3.12 7.13 -9.20
N GLU A 257 -2.06 7.87 -8.83
CA GLU A 257 -0.95 8.19 -9.76
C GLU A 257 -0.19 6.93 -10.16
N ASP A 258 -0.13 5.93 -9.27
CA ASP A 258 0.41 4.61 -9.60
C ASP A 258 -0.56 3.87 -10.53
N GLY A 259 -0.15 3.70 -11.79
CA GLY A 259 -0.89 3.01 -12.84
C GLY A 259 -1.33 1.59 -12.48
N ALA A 260 -0.67 0.92 -11.53
CA ALA A 260 -1.01 -0.42 -11.07
C ALA A 260 -2.12 -0.44 -10.01
N VAL A 261 -2.37 0.67 -9.31
CA VAL A 261 -3.38 0.77 -8.25
C VAL A 261 -4.78 0.87 -8.87
N ASN A 262 -5.70 0.03 -8.44
CA ASN A 262 -7.12 0.07 -8.82
C ASN A 262 -7.97 0.71 -7.72
N CYS A 263 -9.14 1.21 -8.07
CA CYS A 263 -10.08 1.70 -7.07
C CYS A 263 -10.51 0.59 -6.10
N PRO A 264 -10.67 0.91 -4.81
CA PRO A 264 -11.20 -0.04 -3.84
C PRO A 264 -12.55 -0.60 -4.29
N THR A 265 -12.86 -1.82 -3.85
CA THR A 265 -14.14 -2.47 -4.17
C THR A 265 -15.31 -1.57 -3.77
N GLY A 266 -16.25 -1.38 -4.68
CA GLY A 266 -17.43 -0.52 -4.48
C GLY A 266 -17.25 0.93 -4.92
N PHE A 267 -16.04 1.36 -5.30
CA PHE A 267 -15.82 2.71 -5.81
C PHE A 267 -15.88 2.75 -7.34
N LYS A 268 -16.39 3.87 -7.87
CA LYS A 268 -16.43 4.14 -9.32
C LYS A 268 -15.09 4.71 -9.78
N TYR A 269 -14.56 4.18 -10.87
CA TYR A 269 -13.35 4.70 -11.50
C TYR A 269 -13.64 5.93 -12.36
N TYR A 270 -12.84 6.98 -12.17
CA TYR A 270 -12.82 8.18 -13.00
C TYR A 270 -11.48 8.29 -13.72
N GLN A 271 -11.51 8.67 -15.00
CA GLN A 271 -10.33 8.93 -15.80
C GLN A 271 -10.57 10.03 -16.83
N THR A 272 -9.90 11.16 -16.65
CA THR A 272 -9.95 12.32 -17.57
C THR A 272 -8.61 13.04 -17.52
N GLY A 273 -8.09 13.50 -18.66
CA GLY A 273 -6.89 14.36 -18.68
C GLY A 273 -5.62 13.74 -18.07
N GLY A 274 -5.52 12.40 -18.01
CA GLY A 274 -4.42 11.69 -17.35
C GLY A 274 -4.61 11.50 -15.84
N VAL A 275 -5.59 12.18 -15.22
CA VAL A 275 -5.97 11.97 -13.81
C VAL A 275 -6.79 10.69 -13.67
N ARG A 276 -6.50 9.95 -12.61
CA ARG A 276 -7.22 8.74 -12.18
C ARG A 276 -7.74 8.98 -10.76
N ALA A 277 -9.00 8.66 -10.50
CA ALA A 277 -9.61 8.86 -9.19
C ALA A 277 -10.74 7.86 -8.91
N CYS A 278 -11.15 7.76 -7.64
CA CYS A 278 -12.16 6.84 -7.16
C CYS A 278 -13.31 7.60 -6.50
N GLY A 279 -14.51 7.53 -7.07
CA GLY A 279 -15.69 8.22 -6.56
C GLY A 279 -16.78 7.27 -6.08
N ARG A 280 -17.98 7.81 -5.83
CA ARG A 280 -19.13 7.05 -5.34
C ARG A 280 -19.61 6.03 -6.35
N GLN A 281 -20.14 4.91 -5.86
CA GLN A 281 -20.83 3.97 -6.73
C GLN A 281 -22.09 4.62 -7.32
N SER A 282 -22.29 4.46 -8.63
CA SER A 282 -23.41 4.89 -9.49
C SER A 282 -24.74 5.34 -8.82
N ASN A 283 -25.30 6.44 -9.34
CA ASN A 283 -26.70 6.91 -9.31
C ASN A 283 -27.39 7.11 -7.95
N GLN A 284 -26.67 7.09 -6.83
CA GLN A 284 -27.32 7.13 -5.51
C GLN A 284 -26.90 8.33 -4.67
N ILE A 285 -27.90 9.10 -4.27
CA ILE A 285 -27.85 9.97 -3.09
C ILE A 285 -27.37 9.12 -1.91
N GLY A 286 -26.32 9.56 -1.21
CA GLY A 286 -25.74 8.78 -0.13
C GLY A 286 -24.23 8.82 -0.09
N CYS A 287 -23.69 7.87 0.66
CA CYS A 287 -22.25 7.70 0.84
C CYS A 287 -21.79 6.31 0.40
N THR A 288 -20.65 6.25 -0.28
CA THR A 288 -19.87 5.03 -0.53
C THR A 288 -18.61 5.12 0.32
N GLY A 289 -18.23 4.07 1.03
CA GLY A 289 -17.07 4.13 1.92
C GLY A 289 -16.38 2.81 2.12
N THR A 290 -15.23 2.90 2.77
CA THR A 290 -14.40 1.78 3.20
C THR A 290 -14.00 1.97 4.65
N SER A 291 -13.79 0.88 5.38
CA SER A 291 -13.36 0.89 6.77
C SER A 291 -11.97 0.27 6.89
N PHE A 292 -11.17 0.84 7.79
CA PHE A 292 -9.81 0.43 8.08
C PHE A 292 -9.71 0.09 9.57
N THR A 293 -9.47 -1.19 9.86
CA THR A 293 -9.40 -1.69 11.24
C THR A 293 -7.96 -1.62 11.75
N PRO A 294 -7.71 -0.99 12.91
CA PRO A 294 -6.38 -1.00 13.52
C PRO A 294 -6.12 -2.38 14.16
N THR A 295 -5.47 -3.29 13.42
CA THR A 295 -5.12 -4.60 13.96
C THR A 295 -4.07 -4.44 15.07
N HIS A 296 -4.33 -5.01 16.25
CA HIS A 296 -3.38 -5.04 17.37
C HIS A 296 -2.91 -3.66 17.87
N LEU A 297 -3.68 -2.60 17.59
CA LEU A 297 -3.34 -1.23 17.94
C LEU A 297 -4.58 -0.52 18.50
N SER A 298 -4.38 0.23 19.57
CA SER A 298 -5.28 1.33 19.91
C SER A 298 -4.62 2.66 19.61
N TYR A 299 -5.44 3.67 19.31
CA TYR A 299 -4.95 4.99 18.93
C TYR A 299 -5.66 6.09 19.70
N SER A 300 -4.99 7.22 19.82
CA SER A 300 -5.57 8.46 20.34
C SER A 300 -5.30 9.66 19.44
N LYS A 301 -4.46 9.48 18.42
CA LYS A 301 -4.14 10.51 17.44
C LYS A 301 -4.35 9.98 16.04
N VAL A 302 -4.85 10.86 15.17
CA VAL A 302 -5.04 10.60 13.75
C VAL A 302 -4.42 11.74 12.97
N CYS A 303 -3.58 11.40 11.99
CA CYS A 303 -3.04 12.34 11.03
C CYS A 303 -3.34 11.80 9.62
N GLY A 304 -3.81 12.64 8.71
CA GLY A 304 -4.07 12.16 7.37
C GLY A 304 -4.11 13.26 6.32
N LYS A 305 -4.06 12.81 5.07
CA LYS A 305 -4.11 13.64 3.86
C LYS A 305 -5.11 12.99 2.91
N VAL A 306 -5.96 13.79 2.29
CA VAL A 306 -6.87 13.34 1.23
C VAL A 306 -6.86 14.39 0.13
N ILE A 307 -6.53 13.99 -1.10
CA ILE A 307 -6.61 14.82 -2.29
C ILE A 307 -7.67 14.23 -3.20
N GLY A 308 -8.62 15.08 -3.59
CA GLY A 308 -9.72 14.70 -4.46
C GLY A 308 -9.85 15.63 -5.64
N TYR A 309 -10.95 15.46 -6.36
CA TYR A 309 -11.32 16.28 -7.50
C TYR A 309 -12.81 16.56 -7.44
N GLN A 310 -13.23 17.70 -7.96
CA GLN A 310 -14.64 17.99 -8.13
C GLN A 310 -15.14 17.30 -9.42
N TYR A 311 -16.25 16.59 -9.34
CA TYR A 311 -17.00 16.18 -10.52
C TYR A 311 -18.37 16.84 -10.48
N GLY A 312 -18.76 17.53 -11.55
CA GLY A 312 -20.12 18.05 -11.67
C GLY A 312 -20.44 19.18 -10.68
N SER A 313 -21.62 19.10 -10.07
CA SER A 313 -22.25 20.20 -9.33
C SER A 313 -22.27 20.05 -7.81
N THR A 314 -21.17 19.66 -7.17
CA THR A 314 -21.12 19.48 -5.70
C THR A 314 -21.56 20.74 -4.96
N GLU A 315 -22.48 20.63 -4.01
CA GLU A 315 -23.18 21.76 -3.36
C GLU A 315 -22.61 22.11 -1.98
N GLY A 316 -21.49 21.51 -1.59
CA GLY A 316 -20.85 21.73 -0.32
C GLY A 316 -21.54 20.97 0.82
N VAL A 317 -22.27 21.69 1.68
CA VAL A 317 -22.88 21.09 2.89
C VAL A 317 -24.40 21.10 2.78
N LEU A 318 -25.00 19.96 3.12
CA LEU A 318 -26.43 19.88 3.36
C LEU A 318 -26.73 20.43 4.76
N GLY A 319 -26.91 21.75 4.84
CA GLY A 319 -27.15 22.47 6.10
C GLY A 319 -28.26 21.86 6.97
N SER A 320 -28.17 22.10 8.29
CA SER A 320 -29.14 21.88 9.40
C SER A 320 -29.86 20.52 9.58
N ASN A 321 -30.03 19.69 8.55
CA ASN A 321 -30.86 18.48 8.58
C ASN A 321 -30.03 17.18 8.50
N GLY A 322 -28.74 17.28 8.17
CA GLY A 322 -27.83 16.15 8.16
C GLY A 322 -27.33 15.77 9.56
N ASN A 323 -27.17 14.47 9.81
CA ASN A 323 -26.45 13.95 10.97
C ASN A 323 -25.23 13.14 10.52
N ILE A 324 -24.34 12.78 11.44
CA ILE A 324 -23.09 12.09 11.11
C ILE A 324 -23.29 10.75 10.37
N ASN A 325 -24.46 10.12 10.48
CA ASN A 325 -24.78 8.88 9.78
C ASN A 325 -25.40 9.10 8.38
N SER A 326 -25.81 10.32 8.03
CA SER A 326 -26.32 10.65 6.70
C SER A 326 -25.20 11.12 5.74
N HIS A 327 -25.57 11.42 4.49
CA HIS A 327 -24.73 12.06 3.48
C HIS A 327 -24.74 13.58 3.67
N TYR A 328 -24.33 14.07 4.84
CA TYR A 328 -24.50 15.47 5.24
C TYR A 328 -23.66 16.50 4.44
N LEU A 329 -22.87 16.05 3.47
CA LEU A 329 -22.08 16.89 2.57
C LEU A 329 -21.90 16.22 1.20
N ASP A 330 -21.45 17.02 0.24
CA ASP A 330 -20.80 16.55 -0.98
C ASP A 330 -19.29 16.64 -0.76
N GLY A 331 -18.63 15.48 -0.69
CA GLY A 331 -17.22 15.38 -0.32
C GLY A 331 -16.92 14.15 0.54
N ILE A 332 -15.95 14.26 1.45
CA ILE A 332 -15.43 13.16 2.26
C ILE A 332 -15.80 13.31 3.74
N SER A 333 -16.35 12.25 4.32
CA SER A 333 -16.59 12.11 5.76
C SER A 333 -15.63 11.06 6.33
N ILE A 334 -14.81 11.46 7.31
CA ILE A 334 -13.89 10.56 8.03
C ILE A 334 -14.40 10.42 9.46
N THR A 335 -14.72 9.19 9.86
CA THR A 335 -15.33 8.87 11.16
C THR A 335 -14.70 7.64 11.80
N TYR A 336 -14.96 7.40 13.08
CA TYR A 336 -14.67 6.11 13.72
C TYR A 336 -15.85 5.59 14.55
N GLY A 337 -15.88 4.28 14.74
CA GLY A 337 -16.85 3.61 15.61
C GLY A 337 -18.27 3.53 15.05
N SER A 338 -19.11 2.78 15.76
CA SER A 338 -20.54 2.62 15.47
C SER A 338 -21.35 2.65 16.78
N PRO A 339 -22.08 3.73 17.10
CA PRO A 339 -22.37 4.90 16.25
C PRO A 339 -21.13 5.73 15.88
N ARG A 340 -21.19 6.39 14.71
CA ARG A 340 -20.06 7.19 14.19
C ARG A 340 -19.71 8.35 15.10
N ASN A 341 -18.42 8.57 15.26
CA ASN A 341 -17.80 9.75 15.85
C ASN A 341 -16.96 10.48 14.80
N HIS A 342 -16.91 11.81 14.89
CA HIS A 342 -16.28 12.66 13.87
C HIS A 342 -14.76 12.72 14.03
N ILE A 343 -14.03 12.53 12.92
CA ILE A 343 -12.59 12.81 12.81
C ILE A 343 -12.39 14.08 12.00
N TRP A 344 -12.79 14.06 10.73
CA TRP A 344 -12.57 15.16 9.79
C TRP A 344 -13.62 15.17 8.69
N THR A 345 -13.88 16.34 8.11
CA THR A 345 -14.74 16.49 6.92
C THR A 345 -13.97 17.22 5.82
N LEU A 346 -14.03 16.76 4.58
CA LEU A 346 -13.51 17.49 3.42
C LEU A 346 -14.65 17.81 2.46
N ILE A 347 -14.96 19.09 2.30
CA ILE A 347 -16.16 19.58 1.60
C ILE A 347 -15.79 20.02 0.18
N SER A 348 -16.58 19.60 -0.81
CA SER A 348 -16.46 20.05 -2.19
C SER A 348 -17.52 21.12 -2.47
N GLY A 349 -17.10 22.37 -2.60
CA GLY A 349 -17.98 23.49 -2.97
C GLY A 349 -18.32 23.49 -4.47
N LEU A 350 -19.35 24.22 -4.86
CA LEU A 350 -19.84 24.22 -6.25
C LEU A 350 -18.92 24.98 -7.20
N ARG A 351 -18.48 26.15 -6.75
CA ARG A 351 -17.65 27.08 -7.52
C ARG A 351 -16.74 27.86 -6.59
N GLN A 352 -15.65 28.33 -7.19
CA GLN A 352 -14.72 29.28 -6.58
C GLN A 352 -15.30 30.71 -6.44
N ASN A 353 -16.35 31.03 -7.20
CA ASN A 353 -17.00 32.35 -7.20
C ASN A 353 -18.28 32.37 -6.35
N ASN A 354 -18.63 33.53 -5.80
CA ASN A 354 -19.86 33.71 -5.03
C ASN A 354 -21.02 34.06 -5.96
N ILE A 355 -21.62 33.02 -6.54
CA ILE A 355 -22.88 33.11 -7.30
C ILE A 355 -24.02 32.59 -6.41
N ASP A 356 -25.26 32.88 -6.80
CA ASP A 356 -26.48 32.42 -6.15
C ASP A 356 -26.66 32.94 -4.72
N GLY A 357 -25.80 33.87 -4.26
CA GLY A 357 -25.83 34.43 -2.91
C GLY A 357 -25.01 33.64 -1.89
N GLY A 358 -24.07 32.81 -2.35
CA GLY A 358 -23.15 32.09 -1.47
C GLY A 358 -23.69 30.78 -0.91
N PHE A 359 -24.80 30.26 -1.47
CA PHE A 359 -25.50 29.08 -0.96
C PHE A 359 -24.82 27.76 -1.28
N TYR A 360 -23.88 27.71 -2.22
CA TYR A 360 -23.23 26.45 -2.62
C TYR A 360 -21.70 26.54 -2.50
N ASN A 361 -21.21 27.63 -1.91
CA ASN A 361 -19.81 27.85 -1.68
C ASN A 361 -19.35 27.17 -0.39
N CYS A 362 -18.04 27.05 -0.27
CA CYS A 362 -17.43 26.61 0.97
C CYS A 362 -17.86 27.44 2.18
N PRO A 363 -18.10 26.82 3.36
CA PRO A 363 -18.47 27.55 4.57
C PRO A 363 -17.45 28.62 4.99
N CYS A 364 -16.17 28.39 4.69
CA CYS A 364 -15.06 29.31 4.95
C CYS A 364 -14.89 30.42 3.89
N SER A 365 -15.58 30.31 2.74
CA SER A 365 -15.45 31.26 1.62
C SER A 365 -16.08 32.62 1.94
N GLN A 366 -15.47 33.70 1.44
CA GLN A 366 -15.99 35.04 1.62
C GLN A 366 -17.39 35.22 1.00
N GLY A 367 -18.33 35.65 1.84
CA GLY A 367 -19.73 35.86 1.45
C GLY A 367 -20.55 34.58 1.32
N SER A 368 -20.00 33.43 1.74
CA SER A 368 -20.76 32.19 1.90
C SER A 368 -21.82 32.34 3.00
N VAL A 369 -22.98 31.71 2.80
CA VAL A 369 -24.03 31.57 3.82
C VAL A 369 -24.09 30.14 4.38
N GLN A 370 -23.21 29.26 3.89
CA GLN A 370 -23.14 27.88 4.31
C GLN A 370 -22.63 27.74 5.74
N THR A 371 -23.18 26.78 6.47
CA THR A 371 -22.78 26.47 7.85
C THR A 371 -22.61 24.98 8.01
N VAL A 372 -21.57 24.58 8.74
CA VAL A 372 -21.32 23.18 9.05
C VAL A 372 -22.20 22.70 10.20
N PRO A 373 -22.69 21.44 10.18
CA PRO A 373 -23.28 20.82 11.36
C PRO A 373 -22.38 20.93 12.58
N GLY A 374 -22.97 21.15 13.76
CA GLY A 374 -22.21 21.43 14.98
C GLY A 374 -21.22 20.35 15.41
N PHE A 375 -21.41 19.09 15.00
CA PHE A 375 -20.47 18.00 15.29
C PHE A 375 -19.15 18.09 14.52
N ILE A 376 -19.10 18.88 13.43
CA ILE A 376 -17.88 19.09 12.63
C ILE A 376 -16.96 20.11 13.32
N GLY A 377 -17.54 21.20 13.85
CA GLY A 377 -16.78 22.32 14.40
C GLY A 377 -15.77 22.86 13.40
N ASP A 378 -14.52 23.04 13.82
CA ASP A 378 -13.42 23.54 12.99
C ASP A 378 -12.64 22.41 12.27
N ASN A 379 -13.08 21.16 12.37
CA ASN A 379 -12.35 19.99 11.85
C ASN A 379 -12.77 19.67 10.42
N TYR A 380 -12.62 20.65 9.55
CA TYR A 380 -12.92 20.48 8.13
C TYR A 380 -11.99 21.26 7.22
N TYR A 381 -11.89 20.77 5.98
CA TYR A 381 -11.42 21.54 4.84
C TYR A 381 -12.55 21.74 3.85
N CYS A 382 -12.48 22.79 3.05
CA CYS A 382 -13.40 23.00 1.96
C CYS A 382 -12.72 23.67 0.80
N GLU A 383 -13.03 23.23 -0.41
CA GLU A 383 -12.53 23.82 -1.65
C GLU A 383 -13.50 23.54 -2.81
N SER A 384 -13.44 24.35 -3.87
CA SER A 384 -14.08 24.07 -5.15
C SER A 384 -13.06 24.06 -6.29
N GLY A 385 -13.10 23.01 -7.10
CA GLY A 385 -12.25 22.86 -8.27
C GLY A 385 -12.82 23.53 -9.53
N ASN A 386 -13.97 24.20 -9.44
CA ASN A 386 -14.65 24.81 -10.58
C ASN A 386 -14.45 26.34 -10.60
N PRO A 387 -13.53 26.86 -11.43
CA PRO A 387 -13.28 28.30 -11.55
C PRO A 387 -14.35 29.02 -12.39
N HIS A 388 -15.29 28.30 -12.99
CA HIS A 388 -16.23 28.86 -13.97
C HIS A 388 -17.57 29.29 -13.35
N PHE A 389 -18.30 30.14 -14.07
CA PHE A 389 -19.67 30.55 -13.69
C PHE A 389 -20.72 29.46 -13.96
N GLY A 390 -20.39 28.45 -14.77
CA GLY A 390 -21.29 27.36 -15.18
C GLY A 390 -21.22 26.13 -14.27
N ILE A 391 -22.18 25.22 -14.45
CA ILE A 391 -22.10 23.83 -13.99
C ILE A 391 -21.77 22.97 -15.21
N PHE A 392 -20.79 22.08 -15.07
CA PHE A 392 -20.34 21.19 -16.13
C PHE A 392 -20.25 19.77 -15.60
N ASN A 393 -20.82 18.81 -16.34
CA ASN A 393 -20.74 17.38 -16.01
C ASN A 393 -19.38 16.81 -16.42
N GLN A 394 -18.33 17.28 -15.75
CA GLN A 394 -16.95 16.87 -16.01
C GLN A 394 -16.17 16.74 -14.70
N LEU A 395 -15.06 16.02 -14.77
CA LEU A 395 -14.06 16.00 -13.71
C LEU A 395 -13.16 17.24 -13.90
N PHE A 396 -13.11 18.10 -12.89
CA PHE A 396 -12.19 19.25 -12.87
C PHE A 396 -10.83 18.76 -12.40
N THR A 397 -9.89 18.62 -13.34
CA THR A 397 -8.55 18.05 -13.09
C THR A 397 -7.47 19.08 -12.84
N ASP A 398 -7.71 20.34 -13.22
CA ASP A 398 -6.71 21.41 -13.17
C ASP A 398 -6.50 21.97 -11.76
N ASP A 399 -7.47 21.75 -10.87
CA ASP A 399 -7.50 22.26 -9.50
C ASP A 399 -7.93 21.14 -8.54
N PRO A 400 -6.97 20.34 -8.04
CA PRO A 400 -7.24 19.29 -7.06
C PRO A 400 -7.83 19.85 -5.77
N LEU A 401 -8.78 19.15 -5.19
CA LEU A 401 -9.40 19.56 -3.93
C LEU A 401 -8.54 19.20 -2.72
N TRP A 402 -8.48 20.13 -1.78
CA TRP A 402 -7.92 20.03 -0.44
C TRP A 402 -6.39 19.84 -0.42
N ASP A 403 -5.71 20.28 -1.47
CA ASP A 403 -4.25 20.29 -1.55
C ASP A 403 -3.62 21.54 -0.92
N GLY A 404 -4.42 22.60 -0.73
CA GLY A 404 -4.00 23.88 -0.17
C GLY A 404 -3.44 24.85 -1.21
N GLU A 405 -3.55 24.52 -2.49
CA GLU A 405 -3.08 25.32 -3.62
C GLU A 405 -4.28 25.70 -4.51
N GLY A 406 -4.08 26.51 -5.56
CA GLY A 406 -5.14 26.77 -6.56
C GLY A 406 -6.32 27.64 -6.11
N CYS A 407 -6.37 28.01 -4.82
CA CYS A 407 -7.50 28.71 -4.23
C CYS A 407 -7.74 30.12 -4.76
N SER A 408 -9.00 30.38 -5.09
CA SER A 408 -9.44 31.71 -5.51
C SER A 408 -9.40 32.73 -4.37
N THR A 409 -9.50 34.03 -4.71
CA THR A 409 -9.51 35.10 -3.70
C THR A 409 -10.63 34.94 -2.66
N LEU A 410 -11.75 34.32 -3.02
CA LEU A 410 -12.87 34.11 -2.11
C LEU A 410 -12.65 32.91 -1.19
N GLU A 411 -11.86 31.93 -1.62
CA GLU A 411 -11.50 30.74 -0.83
C GLU A 411 -10.18 30.88 -0.08
N THR A 412 -9.53 32.06 -0.13
CA THR A 412 -8.30 32.33 0.63
C THR A 412 -8.37 31.84 2.09
N ASN A 413 -9.48 32.10 2.78
CA ASN A 413 -9.67 31.65 4.16
C ASN A 413 -9.73 30.12 4.30
N CYS A 414 -10.26 29.43 3.30
CA CYS A 414 -10.31 27.97 3.26
C CYS A 414 -8.91 27.35 3.12
N CYS A 415 -8.00 28.04 2.43
CA CYS A 415 -6.68 27.52 2.09
C CYS A 415 -5.54 28.06 2.97
N THR A 416 -5.82 29.03 3.82
CA THR A 416 -4.83 29.57 4.78
C THR A 416 -4.53 28.64 5.95
N ASN A 417 -5.20 27.47 6.07
CA ASN A 417 -4.89 26.54 7.15
C ASN A 417 -3.49 25.95 6.96
N LYS A 418 -2.56 26.33 7.85
CA LYS A 418 -1.14 25.94 7.78
C LYS A 418 -0.90 24.43 7.80
N THR A 419 -1.88 23.64 8.18
CA THR A 419 -1.73 22.18 8.19
C THR A 419 -2.12 21.54 6.87
N LEU A 420 -2.84 22.22 5.97
CA LEU A 420 -3.13 21.70 4.63
C LEU A 420 -1.85 21.23 3.93
N PRO A 421 -1.87 20.06 3.26
CA PRO A 421 -3.03 19.18 3.02
C PRO A 421 -3.28 18.13 4.13
N TRP A 422 -2.61 18.25 5.28
CA TRP A 422 -2.67 17.32 6.40
C TRP A 422 -3.63 17.76 7.51
N PHE A 423 -4.62 16.94 7.81
CA PHE A 423 -5.45 17.10 9.00
C PHE A 423 -4.86 16.35 10.20
N TYR A 424 -5.08 16.88 11.40
CA TYR A 424 -4.64 16.28 12.66
C TYR A 424 -5.77 16.30 13.69
N ARG A 425 -5.98 15.16 14.36
CA ARG A 425 -6.92 15.01 15.47
C ARG A 425 -6.23 14.35 16.64
N ASP A 426 -6.36 14.98 17.80
CA ASP A 426 -5.88 14.48 19.09
C ASP A 426 -7.08 14.30 20.01
N PHE A 427 -7.35 13.04 20.37
CA PHE A 427 -8.44 12.68 21.27
C PHE A 427 -7.98 12.64 22.74
N GLY A 428 -6.74 13.03 23.03
CA GLY A 428 -6.16 13.04 24.37
C GLY A 428 -5.81 11.63 24.86
N ASN A 429 -6.13 11.34 26.12
CA ASN A 429 -5.77 10.08 26.79
C ASN A 429 -6.83 8.97 26.61
N VAL A 430 -7.40 8.86 25.41
CA VAL A 430 -8.34 7.78 25.06
C VAL A 430 -7.61 6.64 24.36
N SER A 431 -8.18 5.43 24.45
CA SER A 431 -7.66 4.26 23.75
C SER A 431 -8.75 3.78 22.78
N ILE A 432 -8.69 4.24 21.53
CA ILE A 432 -9.68 3.92 20.50
C ILE A 432 -9.22 2.68 19.76
N THR A 433 -10.10 1.68 19.65
CA THR A 433 -9.86 0.45 18.87
C THR A 433 -10.85 0.31 17.71
N ASP A 434 -11.79 1.24 17.60
CA ASP A 434 -12.78 1.26 16.56
C ASP A 434 -12.15 1.46 15.17
N PRO A 435 -12.71 0.87 14.11
CA PRO A 435 -12.27 1.15 12.75
C PRO A 435 -12.46 2.62 12.37
N ILE A 436 -11.52 3.14 11.57
CA ILE A 436 -11.68 4.41 10.87
C ILE A 436 -12.43 4.13 9.56
N GLU A 437 -13.48 4.90 9.28
CA GLU A 437 -14.24 4.84 8.04
C GLU A 437 -14.01 6.12 7.23
N LEU A 438 -13.68 5.96 5.94
CA LEU A 438 -13.68 7.04 4.95
C LEU A 438 -14.86 6.83 4.02
N ARG A 439 -15.70 7.86 3.88
CA ARG A 439 -16.88 7.86 3.02
C ARG A 439 -16.85 9.03 2.05
N ILE A 440 -17.08 8.77 0.77
CA ILE A 440 -17.41 9.78 -0.22
C ILE A 440 -18.92 9.91 -0.22
N CYS A 441 -19.43 11.10 0.05
CA CYS A 441 -20.85 11.41 0.19
C CYS A 441 -21.27 12.41 -0.88
N GLY A 442 -22.54 12.34 -1.25
CA GLY A 442 -23.17 13.40 -2.02
C GLY A 442 -24.69 13.32 -2.02
N ASN A 443 -25.32 14.42 -2.37
CA ASN A 443 -26.74 14.64 -2.23
C ASN A 443 -27.52 14.45 -3.53
N GLN A 444 -26.81 14.42 -4.65
CA GLN A 444 -27.32 14.10 -5.97
C GLN A 444 -26.74 12.79 -6.49
N ASN A 445 -27.35 12.32 -7.57
CA ASN A 445 -26.96 11.11 -8.30
C ASN A 445 -25.71 11.40 -9.16
N ASP A 446 -25.67 10.96 -10.42
CA ASP A 446 -24.47 11.07 -11.29
C ASP A 446 -24.14 12.48 -11.79
N LEU A 447 -24.75 13.51 -11.21
CA LEU A 447 -24.50 14.90 -11.55
C LEU A 447 -23.43 15.54 -10.68
N GLU A 448 -23.05 14.91 -9.57
CA GLU A 448 -21.97 15.40 -8.71
C GLU A 448 -21.20 14.24 -8.07
N ASP A 449 -19.92 14.44 -7.83
CA ASP A 449 -19.11 13.51 -7.04
C ASP A 449 -17.85 14.23 -6.54
N SER A 450 -17.16 13.62 -5.59
CA SER A 450 -15.86 14.09 -5.13
C SER A 450 -14.83 12.96 -5.17
N PRO A 451 -14.42 12.50 -6.38
CA PRO A 451 -13.53 11.37 -6.52
C PRO A 451 -12.17 11.62 -5.87
N VAL A 452 -11.65 10.65 -5.12
CA VAL A 452 -10.35 10.73 -4.45
C VAL A 452 -9.24 10.16 -5.32
N GLY A 453 -8.15 10.90 -5.48
CA GLY A 453 -6.93 10.44 -6.16
C GLY A 453 -5.88 9.93 -5.19
N LEU A 454 -5.84 10.51 -3.98
CA LEU A 454 -4.88 10.16 -2.94
C LEU A 454 -5.58 10.17 -1.58
N TYR A 455 -5.33 9.16 -0.75
CA TYR A 455 -5.47 9.31 0.69
C TYR A 455 -4.37 8.56 1.44
N GLU A 456 -3.93 9.14 2.54
CA GLU A 456 -3.10 8.46 3.52
C GLU A 456 -3.60 8.80 4.92
N ILE A 457 -3.86 7.78 5.75
CA ILE A 457 -4.32 7.97 7.13
C ILE A 457 -3.39 7.19 8.04
N TYR A 458 -2.87 7.88 9.04
CA TYR A 458 -1.96 7.37 10.05
C TYR A 458 -2.59 7.51 11.44
N VAL A 459 -2.28 6.56 12.29
CA VAL A 459 -2.74 6.52 13.69
C VAL A 459 -1.57 6.33 14.64
N LYS A 460 -1.71 6.85 15.85
CA LYS A 460 -0.70 6.79 16.91
C LYS A 460 -1.33 6.76 18.29
#